data_AF-A0A429FKA5-F1
#
_entry.id   AF-A0A429FKA5-F1
#
_cell.length_a   1.000
_cell.length_b   1.000
_cell.length_c   1.000
_cell.angle_alpha   90.00
_cell.angle_beta   90.00
_cell.angle_gamma   90.00
#
_symmetry.space_group_name_H-M   'P 1'
#
loop_
_entity.id
_entity.type
_entity.pdbx_description
1 polymer ?
#
loop_
_entity_poly.entity_id
_entity_poly.type
_entity_poly.pdbx_seq_one_letter_code
_entity_poly.pdbx_strand_id
1 'polypeptide(L)'
;MSVRNLSESVGEGGINAPDDVFTVQMLLNHVDSAAGGPTPPLDVDGLVGPKTVGGIRRFQLLQLGFQDGLVEPGKNTFKALKGFFRAPEAFPDEVVAGDGGFRPHRLVYRDVRLAGNKPAGDTVIEVDADTPLQWFLDSSAHTAEHTADPVRLKLMAHGAPAFVRFCKENLSTANLPRLAVLKNKFAAGVDLFSCSAAFIGPGNSDGNVFCYRMAQTLNTFVRASTATQEYTLGSAGSGLDFGRWEGTVLTYGPTGAVVQVQHAPRF
;
A
#
# COMPACT_ATOMS: atom_id res chain seq x y z
N MET A 1 6.46 -10.75 11.48
CA MET A 1 5.81 -10.35 10.21
C MET A 1 5.88 -11.55 9.28
N SER A 2 4.77 -12.03 8.72
CA SER A 2 4.78 -13.20 7.82
C SER A 2 4.06 -12.86 6.52
N VAL A 3 4.69 -13.19 5.40
CA VAL A 3 4.04 -13.25 4.08
C VAL A 3 2.85 -14.22 4.17
N ARG A 4 1.76 -13.94 3.44
CA ARG A 4 0.58 -14.84 3.35
C ARG A 4 1.05 -16.22 2.94
N ASN A 5 0.42 -17.30 3.39
CA ASN A 5 0.55 -18.56 2.66
C ASN A 5 -0.33 -18.53 1.41
N LEU A 6 0.08 -19.24 0.35
CA LEU A 6 -0.77 -19.40 -0.82
C LEU A 6 -1.96 -20.29 -0.47
N SER A 7 -3.14 -19.92 -0.95
CA SER A 7 -4.34 -20.78 -0.90
C SER A 7 -4.30 -21.84 -2.00
N GLU A 8 -3.81 -21.48 -3.18
CA GLU A 8 -3.79 -22.29 -4.39
C GLU A 8 -2.46 -22.17 -5.14
N SER A 9 -2.26 -22.99 -6.17
CA SER A 9 -1.04 -22.98 -6.97
C SER A 9 -0.99 -21.84 -7.98
N VAL A 10 0.21 -21.33 -8.27
CA VAL A 10 0.46 -20.17 -9.14
C VAL A 10 1.50 -20.50 -10.21
N GLY A 11 1.27 -20.08 -11.45
CA GLY A 11 2.18 -20.24 -12.58
C GLY A 11 1.66 -21.23 -13.62
N GLU A 12 2.58 -21.96 -14.24
CA GLU A 12 2.29 -22.91 -15.32
C GLU A 12 1.38 -24.04 -14.81
N GLY A 13 0.18 -24.17 -15.38
CA GLY A 13 -0.81 -25.17 -14.96
C GLY A 13 -1.37 -24.98 -13.54
N GLY A 14 -1.09 -23.84 -12.89
CA GLY A 14 -1.64 -23.50 -11.58
C GLY A 14 -3.09 -23.01 -11.65
N ILE A 15 -3.76 -22.98 -10.50
CA ILE A 15 -5.11 -22.40 -10.37
C ILE A 15 -5.10 -20.89 -10.61
N ASN A 16 -4.01 -20.22 -10.24
CA ASN A 16 -3.77 -18.80 -10.49
C ASN A 16 -4.83 -17.88 -9.85
N ALA A 17 -5.21 -18.18 -8.60
CA ALA A 17 -6.06 -17.30 -7.82
C ALA A 17 -5.40 -15.91 -7.67
N PRO A 18 -6.07 -14.79 -8.00
CA PRO A 18 -5.43 -13.47 -8.11
C PRO A 18 -4.58 -13.05 -6.90
N ASP A 19 -5.06 -13.32 -5.68
CA ASP A 19 -4.33 -13.03 -4.43
C ASP A 19 -3.01 -13.81 -4.29
N ASP A 20 -3.00 -15.06 -4.74
CA ASP A 20 -1.81 -15.92 -4.67
C ASP A 20 -0.81 -15.51 -5.76
N VAL A 21 -1.32 -15.17 -6.95
CA VAL A 21 -0.52 -14.63 -8.05
C VAL A 21 0.17 -13.35 -7.64
N PHE A 22 -0.58 -12.44 -7.03
CA PHE A 22 -0.06 -11.21 -6.47
C PHE A 22 1.07 -11.48 -5.48
N THR A 23 0.85 -12.41 -4.55
CA THR A 23 1.85 -12.79 -3.55
C THR A 23 3.13 -13.29 -4.22
N VAL A 24 3.02 -14.14 -5.25
CA VAL A 24 4.18 -14.66 -5.98
C VAL A 24 4.90 -13.59 -6.79
N GLN A 25 4.19 -12.74 -7.53
CA GLN A 25 4.79 -11.62 -8.27
C GLN A 25 5.53 -10.65 -7.34
N MET A 26 4.91 -10.34 -6.20
CA MET A 26 5.51 -9.49 -5.17
C MET A 26 6.80 -10.12 -4.63
N LEU A 27 6.76 -11.40 -4.26
CA LEU A 27 7.94 -12.11 -3.74
C LEU A 27 9.05 -12.19 -4.80
N LEU A 28 8.71 -12.46 -6.05
CA LEU A 28 9.67 -12.48 -7.16
C LEU A 28 10.38 -11.14 -7.31
N ASN A 29 9.65 -10.03 -7.19
CA ASN A 29 10.22 -8.68 -7.26
C ASN A 29 11.13 -8.33 -6.06
N HIS A 30 11.11 -9.09 -4.98
CA HIS A 30 12.06 -8.93 -3.85
C HIS A 30 13.34 -9.74 -4.02
N VAL A 31 13.41 -10.60 -5.04
CA VAL A 31 14.63 -11.34 -5.35
C VAL A 31 15.51 -10.45 -6.23
N ASP A 32 16.77 -10.27 -5.86
CA ASP A 32 17.73 -9.59 -6.73
C ASP A 32 17.86 -10.31 -8.08
N SER A 33 18.08 -9.57 -9.16
CA SER A 33 18.18 -10.13 -10.52
C SER A 33 19.29 -11.19 -10.65
N ALA A 34 20.40 -11.01 -9.93
CA ALA A 34 21.51 -11.96 -9.83
C ALA A 34 21.11 -13.26 -9.10
N ALA A 35 20.16 -13.18 -8.17
CA ALA A 35 19.57 -14.31 -7.48
C ALA A 35 18.34 -14.89 -8.21
N GLY A 36 18.03 -14.41 -9.42
CA GLY A 36 16.95 -14.96 -10.25
C GLY A 36 15.64 -14.19 -10.17
N GLY A 37 15.64 -12.99 -9.60
CA GLY A 37 14.55 -12.05 -9.76
C GLY A 37 14.32 -11.62 -11.23
N PRO A 38 13.11 -11.15 -11.54
CA PRO A 38 12.73 -10.65 -12.85
C PRO A 38 13.44 -9.33 -13.20
N THR A 39 13.78 -9.13 -14.47
CA THR A 39 14.36 -7.87 -14.98
C THR A 39 13.76 -7.56 -16.36
N PRO A 40 12.95 -6.49 -16.52
CA PRO A 40 12.51 -5.56 -15.46
C PRO A 40 11.61 -6.27 -14.41
N PRO A 41 11.38 -5.65 -13.24
CA PRO A 41 10.41 -6.14 -12.26
C PRO A 41 9.04 -6.42 -12.89
N LEU A 42 8.34 -7.42 -12.36
CA LEU A 42 6.98 -7.75 -12.79
C LEU A 42 6.01 -6.64 -12.36
N ASP A 43 5.00 -6.40 -13.18
CA ASP A 43 3.78 -5.75 -12.70
C ASP A 43 3.12 -6.71 -11.69
N VAL A 44 2.87 -6.24 -10.46
CA VAL A 44 2.25 -7.06 -9.40
C VAL A 44 0.72 -6.97 -9.51
N ASP A 45 0.20 -7.39 -10.66
CA ASP A 45 -1.20 -7.17 -11.07
C ASP A 45 -2.15 -8.33 -10.69
N GLY A 46 -1.63 -9.39 -10.06
CA GLY A 46 -2.42 -10.59 -9.75
C GLY A 46 -2.76 -11.44 -10.98
N LEU A 47 -2.14 -11.18 -12.15
CA LEU A 47 -2.38 -11.90 -13.39
C LEU A 47 -1.19 -12.79 -13.78
N VAL A 48 -1.48 -14.05 -14.10
CA VAL A 48 -0.44 -14.96 -14.61
C VAL A 48 -0.34 -14.83 -16.12
N GLY A 49 0.78 -14.27 -16.56
CA GLY A 49 1.18 -14.26 -17.97
C GLY A 49 2.58 -14.82 -18.18
N PRO A 50 3.09 -14.80 -19.43
CA PRO A 50 4.41 -15.32 -19.78
C PRO A 50 5.55 -14.69 -18.96
N LYS A 51 5.41 -13.42 -18.56
CA LYS A 51 6.37 -12.74 -17.69
C LYS A 51 6.40 -13.34 -16.28
N THR A 52 5.24 -13.57 -15.68
CA THR A 52 5.12 -14.20 -14.35
C THR A 52 5.69 -15.62 -14.38
N VAL A 53 5.28 -16.44 -15.34
CA VAL A 53 5.80 -17.81 -15.50
C VAL A 53 7.31 -17.83 -15.78
N GLY A 54 7.79 -16.93 -16.64
CA GLY A 54 9.23 -16.77 -16.91
C GLY A 54 10.02 -16.36 -15.66
N GLY A 55 9.47 -15.46 -14.84
CA GLY A 55 10.04 -15.08 -13.55
C GLY A 55 10.12 -16.26 -12.58
N ILE A 56 9.05 -17.06 -12.47
CA ILE A 56 9.03 -18.27 -11.64
C ILE A 56 10.12 -19.25 -12.12
N ARG A 57 10.16 -19.57 -13.41
CA ARG A 57 11.15 -20.49 -13.99
C ARG A 57 12.58 -20.03 -13.73
N ARG A 58 12.86 -18.74 -13.95
CA ARG A 58 14.18 -18.15 -13.70
C ARG A 58 14.58 -18.28 -12.24
N PHE A 59 13.69 -17.94 -11.32
CA PHE A 59 13.92 -18.06 -9.89
C PHE A 59 14.22 -19.51 -9.50
N GLN A 60 13.36 -20.45 -9.90
CA GLN A 60 13.53 -21.87 -9.61
C GLN A 60 14.87 -22.39 -10.16
N LEU A 61 15.24 -22.02 -11.39
CA LEU A 61 16.47 -22.51 -12.01
C LEU A 61 17.69 -22.10 -11.18
N LEU A 62 17.74 -20.83 -10.76
CA LEU A 62 18.89 -20.29 -10.04
C LEU A 62 18.91 -20.66 -8.57
N GLN A 63 17.75 -20.81 -7.92
CA GLN A 63 17.68 -21.09 -6.48
C GLN A 63 17.53 -22.57 -6.14
N LEU A 64 16.96 -23.36 -7.04
CA LEU A 64 16.53 -24.74 -6.76
C LEU A 64 17.04 -25.76 -7.80
N GLY A 65 17.59 -25.31 -8.93
CA GLY A 65 18.13 -26.20 -9.97
C GLY A 65 17.10 -26.88 -10.88
N PHE A 66 15.82 -26.50 -10.79
CA PHE A 66 14.74 -26.95 -11.68
C PHE A 66 13.89 -25.76 -12.16
N GLN A 67 13.00 -25.91 -13.14
CA GLN A 67 12.18 -24.79 -13.63
C GLN A 67 10.84 -25.22 -14.27
N ASP A 68 9.95 -25.81 -13.49
CA ASP A 68 8.63 -26.20 -13.98
C ASP A 68 7.69 -24.99 -14.24
N GLY A 69 7.97 -23.85 -13.60
CA GLY A 69 7.15 -22.65 -13.68
C GLY A 69 5.95 -22.66 -12.74
N LEU A 70 5.89 -23.59 -11.78
CA LEU A 70 4.79 -23.77 -10.83
C LEU A 70 5.22 -23.49 -9.38
N VAL A 71 4.44 -22.67 -8.69
CA VAL A 71 4.57 -22.38 -7.27
C VAL A 71 3.40 -23.00 -6.54
N GLU A 72 3.65 -24.04 -5.76
CA GLU A 72 2.63 -24.71 -4.96
C GLU A 72 2.63 -24.22 -3.49
N PRO A 73 1.46 -24.16 -2.83
CA PRO A 73 1.35 -23.85 -1.42
C PRO A 73 2.28 -24.71 -0.54
N GLY A 74 3.10 -24.05 0.29
CA GLY A 74 3.96 -24.72 1.26
C GLY A 74 5.14 -25.52 0.70
N LYS A 75 5.34 -25.56 -0.63
CA LYS A 75 6.44 -26.30 -1.26
C LYS A 75 7.70 -25.47 -1.47
N ASN A 76 8.72 -26.10 -2.06
CA ASN A 76 10.09 -25.60 -2.14
C ASN A 76 10.19 -24.21 -2.78
N THR A 77 9.55 -24.00 -3.94
CA THR A 77 9.54 -22.70 -4.63
C THR A 77 9.00 -21.60 -3.73
N PHE A 78 7.86 -21.83 -3.09
CA PHE A 78 7.23 -20.84 -2.23
C PHE A 78 8.03 -20.57 -0.95
N LYS A 79 8.58 -21.62 -0.33
CA LYS A 79 9.46 -21.49 0.85
C LYS A 79 10.71 -20.66 0.53
N ALA A 80 11.34 -20.92 -0.60
CA ALA A 80 12.53 -20.19 -1.03
C ALA A 80 12.21 -18.71 -1.30
N LEU A 81 11.14 -18.41 -2.04
CA LEU A 81 10.68 -17.04 -2.29
C LEU A 81 10.48 -16.24 -0.99
N LYS A 82 9.82 -16.85 0.01
CA LYS A 82 9.63 -16.22 1.33
C LYS A 82 10.95 -15.91 2.04
N GLY A 83 12.02 -16.67 1.79
CA GLY A 83 13.34 -16.43 2.37
C GLY A 83 14.03 -15.16 1.85
N PHE A 84 13.68 -14.71 0.64
CA PHE A 84 14.17 -13.45 0.07
C PHE A 84 13.39 -12.23 0.55
N PHE A 85 12.17 -12.43 1.06
CA PHE A 85 11.37 -11.33 1.56
C PHE A 85 11.94 -10.79 2.87
N ARG A 86 12.50 -9.57 2.80
CA ARG A 86 12.85 -8.78 3.98
C ARG A 86 11.80 -7.70 4.16
N ALA A 87 10.92 -7.88 5.15
CA ALA A 87 10.11 -6.77 5.62
C ALA A 87 11.06 -5.67 6.16
N PRO A 88 10.77 -4.38 5.95
CA PRO A 88 11.48 -3.30 6.63
C PRO A 88 11.46 -3.54 8.13
N GLU A 89 12.62 -3.37 8.77
CA GLU A 89 12.81 -3.73 10.19
C GLU A 89 11.84 -3.00 11.13
N ALA A 90 11.32 -1.85 10.73
CA ALA A 90 10.13 -1.24 11.32
C ALA A 90 9.52 -0.22 10.36
N PHE A 91 8.19 -0.21 10.29
CA PHE A 91 7.45 0.99 10.00
C PHE A 91 7.23 1.72 11.32
N PRO A 92 7.40 3.05 11.40
CA PRO A 92 6.99 3.82 12.57
C PRO A 92 5.46 3.91 12.60
N ASP A 93 4.78 2.79 12.81
CA ASP A 93 3.44 2.76 13.34
C ASP A 93 3.53 2.58 14.85
N GLU A 94 2.95 3.52 15.59
CA GLU A 94 2.28 3.51 16.91
C GLU A 94 2.76 2.57 18.06
N VAL A 95 3.66 1.62 17.86
CA VAL A 95 4.12 0.64 18.84
C VAL A 95 5.21 1.19 19.76
N VAL A 96 5.54 2.48 19.68
CA VAL A 96 6.41 3.13 20.67
C VAL A 96 5.76 4.39 21.23
N ALA A 97 4.55 4.24 21.77
CA ALA A 97 4.04 5.18 22.77
C ALA A 97 3.86 4.46 24.12
N GLY A 98 4.95 3.85 24.60
CA GLY A 98 5.30 4.01 26.00
C GLY A 98 5.98 5.36 26.20
N ASP A 99 6.13 5.80 27.45
CA ASP A 99 6.59 7.11 27.92
C ASP A 99 7.97 7.56 27.38
N GLY A 100 8.07 7.87 26.08
CA GLY A 100 9.27 8.42 25.44
C GLY A 100 9.60 7.95 24.01
N GLY A 101 8.73 7.22 23.31
CA GLY A 101 9.01 6.81 21.93
C GLY A 101 8.68 7.85 20.86
N PHE A 102 9.36 7.72 19.72
CA PHE A 102 9.17 8.59 18.55
C PHE A 102 7.72 8.53 18.04
N ARG A 103 7.05 9.68 18.00
CA ARG A 103 5.73 9.85 17.41
C ARG A 103 5.81 10.84 16.24
N PRO A 104 5.48 10.44 15.00
CA PRO A 104 5.43 11.36 13.88
C PRO A 104 4.26 12.34 14.03
N HIS A 105 4.38 13.52 13.41
CA HIS A 105 3.27 14.47 13.33
C HIS A 105 2.18 13.93 12.41
N ARG A 106 0.98 13.73 12.94
CA ARG A 106 -0.17 13.20 12.20
C ARG A 106 -0.91 14.33 11.50
N LEU A 107 -0.59 14.52 10.23
CA LEU A 107 -1.32 15.41 9.33
C LEU A 107 -2.49 14.64 8.71
N VAL A 108 -3.69 14.93 9.18
CA VAL A 108 -4.92 14.27 8.74
C VAL A 108 -5.68 15.17 7.80
N TYR A 109 -5.98 14.68 6.61
CA TYR A 109 -7.00 15.26 5.75
C TYR A 109 -8.22 14.35 5.72
N ARG A 110 -9.38 14.92 6.07
CA ARG A 110 -10.68 14.26 5.97
C ARG A 110 -11.48 14.88 4.86
N ASP A 111 -11.97 14.05 3.95
CA ASP A 111 -13.04 14.46 3.05
C ASP A 111 -14.40 14.36 3.77
N VAL A 112 -15.12 15.47 3.90
CA VAL A 112 -16.37 15.56 4.68
C VAL A 112 -17.54 14.84 4.04
N ARG A 113 -17.37 14.28 2.83
CA ARG A 113 -18.32 13.31 2.26
C ARG A 113 -18.33 11.99 3.06
N LEU A 114 -17.32 11.73 3.89
CA LEU A 114 -17.44 10.78 5.00
C LEU A 114 -18.31 11.38 6.09
N ALA A 115 -19.37 10.69 6.49
CA ALA A 115 -20.26 11.17 7.55
C ALA A 115 -19.55 11.12 8.92
N GLY A 116 -19.91 12.00 9.86
CA GLY A 116 -19.39 11.95 11.24
C GLY A 116 -18.65 13.21 11.67
N ASN A 117 -17.99 13.14 12.82
CA ASN A 117 -17.30 14.26 13.45
C ASN A 117 -15.84 14.37 12.99
N LYS A 118 -15.25 15.57 13.13
CA LYS A 118 -13.84 15.83 12.81
C LYS A 118 -12.92 14.85 13.59
N PRO A 119 -12.02 14.10 12.92
CA PRO A 119 -11.19 13.08 13.56
C PRO A 119 -10.12 13.71 14.44
N ALA A 120 -9.52 12.89 15.31
CA ALA A 120 -8.33 13.29 16.07
C ALA A 120 -7.07 13.29 15.18
N GLY A 121 -6.16 14.22 15.44
CA GLY A 121 -4.87 14.37 14.75
C GLY A 121 -4.11 15.56 15.32
N ASP A 122 -2.82 15.68 14.97
CA ASP A 122 -1.99 16.80 15.43
C ASP A 122 -2.26 18.03 14.57
N THR A 123 -2.53 17.81 13.28
CA THR A 123 -3.16 18.78 12.38
C THR A 123 -4.26 18.08 11.61
N VAL A 124 -5.48 18.62 11.66
CA VAL A 124 -6.65 18.01 11.01
C VAL A 124 -7.33 19.04 10.13
N ILE A 125 -7.34 18.76 8.83
CA ILE A 125 -7.88 19.61 7.79
C ILE A 125 -9.05 18.88 7.12
N GLU A 126 -10.15 19.60 6.93
CA GLU A 126 -11.35 19.08 6.28
C GLU A 126 -11.44 19.65 4.86
N VAL A 127 -11.75 18.78 3.91
CA VAL A 127 -11.90 19.10 2.49
C VAL A 127 -13.20 18.52 1.96
N ASP A 128 -13.65 19.00 0.81
CA ASP A 128 -14.91 18.59 0.18
C ASP A 128 -14.82 18.61 -1.35
N ALA A 129 -15.97 18.50 -2.01
CA ALA A 129 -16.07 18.52 -3.46
C ALA A 129 -15.78 19.91 -4.10
N ASP A 130 -15.75 20.98 -3.31
CA ASP A 130 -15.45 22.34 -3.77
C ASP A 130 -13.99 22.73 -3.53
N THR A 131 -13.33 22.05 -2.58
CA THR A 131 -11.92 22.23 -2.27
C THR A 131 -11.04 21.75 -3.44
N PRO A 132 -10.24 22.62 -4.09
CA PRO A 132 -9.35 22.20 -5.16
C PRO A 132 -8.24 21.28 -4.65
N LEU A 133 -7.87 20.25 -5.42
CA LEU A 133 -6.73 19.40 -5.10
C LEU A 133 -5.44 20.22 -4.95
N GLN A 134 -5.30 21.30 -5.73
CA GLN A 134 -4.16 22.22 -5.60
C GLN A 134 -4.04 22.81 -4.19
N TRP A 135 -5.17 23.17 -3.57
CA TRP A 135 -5.17 23.69 -2.22
C TRP A 135 -4.62 22.67 -1.22
N PHE A 136 -5.00 21.40 -1.34
CA PHE A 136 -4.42 20.30 -0.56
C PHE A 136 -2.90 20.19 -0.76
N LEU A 137 -2.41 20.30 -2.01
CA LEU A 137 -0.98 20.25 -2.29
C LEU A 137 -0.23 21.37 -1.59
N ASP A 138 -0.71 22.61 -1.74
CA ASP A 138 -0.05 23.79 -1.19
C ASP A 138 -0.08 23.77 0.35
N SER A 139 -1.23 23.46 0.94
CA SER A 139 -1.40 23.39 2.40
C SER A 139 -0.61 22.23 3.03
N SER A 140 -0.51 21.09 2.34
CA SER A 140 0.31 19.97 2.82
C SER A 140 1.80 20.25 2.75
N ALA A 141 2.27 20.87 1.65
CA ALA A 141 3.66 21.29 1.53
C ALA A 141 4.02 22.30 2.63
N HIS A 142 3.17 23.31 2.82
CA HIS A 142 3.34 24.31 3.87
C HIS A 142 3.40 23.67 5.26
N THR A 143 2.45 22.78 5.58
CA THR A 143 2.43 22.09 6.88
C THR A 143 3.71 21.28 7.09
N ALA A 144 4.13 20.50 6.09
CA ALA A 144 5.33 19.68 6.20
C ALA A 144 6.63 20.48 6.34
N GLU A 145 6.70 21.68 5.75
CA GLU A 145 7.85 22.59 5.90
C GLU A 145 7.93 23.26 7.28
N HIS A 146 6.79 23.43 7.95
CA HIS A 146 6.69 24.12 9.23
C HIS A 146 6.50 23.16 10.42
N THR A 147 6.62 21.86 10.19
CA THR A 147 6.56 20.83 11.23
C THR A 147 7.96 20.28 11.48
N ALA A 148 8.42 20.36 12.73
CA ALA A 148 9.75 19.87 13.12
C ALA A 148 9.84 18.33 13.10
N ASP A 149 8.76 17.66 13.52
CA ASP A 149 8.68 16.20 13.53
C ASP A 149 8.43 15.64 12.14
N PRO A 150 8.95 14.44 11.80
CA PRO A 150 8.62 13.77 10.55
C PRO A 150 7.10 13.60 10.40
N VAL A 151 6.57 14.06 9.26
CA VAL A 151 5.14 14.07 9.00
C VAL A 151 4.68 12.72 8.45
N ARG A 152 3.59 12.20 9.02
CA ARG A 152 2.78 11.13 8.43
C ARG A 152 1.46 11.72 7.94
N LEU A 153 1.20 11.56 6.64
CA LEU A 153 -0.06 11.97 6.04
C LEU A 153 -1.11 10.86 6.22
N LYS A 154 -2.30 11.21 6.69
CA LYS A 154 -3.46 10.31 6.75
C LYS A 154 -4.59 10.90 5.91
N LEU A 155 -4.96 10.20 4.84
CA LEU A 155 -6.11 10.57 3.99
C LEU A 155 -7.32 9.73 4.41
N MET A 156 -8.38 10.40 4.84
CA MET A 156 -9.63 9.79 5.27
C MET A 156 -10.72 10.20 4.29
N ALA A 157 -11.11 9.28 3.42
CA ALA A 157 -12.09 9.54 2.36
C ALA A 157 -12.79 8.24 1.94
N HIS A 158 -13.92 8.37 1.21
CA HIS A 158 -14.47 7.23 0.50
C HIS A 158 -13.48 6.73 -0.55
N GLY A 159 -13.46 5.42 -0.80
CA GLY A 159 -12.57 4.80 -1.77
C GLY A 159 -13.28 3.82 -2.70
N ALA A 160 -12.58 3.46 -3.76
CA ALA A 160 -12.83 2.32 -4.64
C ALA A 160 -11.47 1.81 -5.15
N PRO A 161 -11.41 0.66 -5.84
CA PRO A 161 -10.16 0.22 -6.47
C PRO A 161 -9.53 1.32 -7.33
N ALA A 162 -8.25 1.60 -7.09
CA ALA A 162 -7.46 2.65 -7.75
C ALA A 162 -8.00 4.09 -7.63
N PHE A 163 -8.86 4.37 -6.64
CA PHE A 163 -9.57 5.64 -6.54
C PHE A 163 -9.81 6.08 -5.09
N VAL A 164 -9.59 7.36 -4.83
CA VAL A 164 -9.96 8.00 -3.54
C VAL A 164 -10.79 9.24 -3.82
N ARG A 165 -11.98 9.31 -3.21
CA ARG A 165 -12.93 10.42 -3.36
C ARG A 165 -12.52 11.59 -2.48
N PHE A 166 -11.54 12.35 -2.94
CA PHE A 166 -10.82 13.35 -2.16
C PHE A 166 -10.69 14.68 -2.92
N CYS A 167 -11.06 15.78 -2.26
CA CYS A 167 -11.13 17.10 -2.92
C CYS A 167 -12.08 17.09 -4.14
N LYS A 168 -12.05 18.17 -4.93
CA LYS A 168 -12.83 18.31 -6.16
C LYS A 168 -12.44 17.31 -7.24
N GLU A 169 -11.15 17.12 -7.47
CA GLU A 169 -10.66 16.29 -8.60
C GLU A 169 -10.58 14.79 -8.31
N ASN A 170 -10.78 14.35 -7.06
CA ASN A 170 -10.46 13.00 -6.59
C ASN A 170 -8.96 12.67 -6.75
N LEU A 171 -8.55 11.49 -6.27
CA LEU A 171 -7.25 10.92 -6.57
C LEU A 171 -7.43 9.64 -7.38
N SER A 172 -6.69 9.52 -8.46
CA SER A 172 -6.61 8.33 -9.29
C SER A 172 -5.25 8.26 -9.98
N THR A 173 -4.95 7.13 -10.62
CA THR A 173 -3.69 6.93 -11.35
C THR A 173 -3.41 8.04 -12.39
N ALA A 174 -4.44 8.70 -12.92
CA ALA A 174 -4.31 9.76 -13.92
C ALA A 174 -3.72 11.07 -13.36
N ASN A 175 -3.96 11.38 -12.08
CA ASN A 175 -3.55 12.64 -11.48
C ASN A 175 -2.50 12.51 -10.37
N LEU A 176 -2.08 11.29 -10.03
CA LEU A 176 -0.96 11.04 -9.12
C LEU A 176 0.30 11.85 -9.45
N PRO A 177 0.72 12.07 -10.72
CA PRO A 177 1.90 12.88 -11.00
C PRO A 177 1.85 14.31 -10.41
N ARG A 178 0.65 14.87 -10.16
CA ARG A 178 0.50 16.18 -9.50
C ARG A 178 1.03 16.17 -8.07
N LEU A 179 1.08 15.01 -7.41
CA LEU A 179 1.60 14.86 -6.06
C LEU A 179 3.14 15.01 -5.98
N ALA A 180 3.84 15.08 -7.12
CA ALA A 180 5.31 15.18 -7.14
C ALA A 180 5.85 16.43 -6.42
N VAL A 181 5.04 17.49 -6.28
CA VAL A 181 5.37 18.68 -5.47
C VAL A 181 5.54 18.36 -3.98
N LEU A 182 4.98 17.23 -3.52
CA LEU A 182 5.06 16.72 -2.16
C LEU A 182 6.16 15.67 -1.96
N LYS A 183 7.02 15.45 -2.96
CA LYS A 183 8.10 14.45 -2.87
C LYS A 183 8.99 14.72 -1.65
N ASN A 184 9.27 13.67 -0.88
CA ASN A 184 10.04 13.69 0.37
C ASN A 184 9.40 14.46 1.55
N LYS A 185 8.17 14.97 1.42
CA LYS A 185 7.55 15.77 2.50
C LYS A 185 6.96 14.92 3.62
N PHE A 186 6.62 13.66 3.35
CA PHE A 186 6.00 12.74 4.32
C PHE A 186 6.95 11.62 4.72
N ALA A 187 8.06 11.97 5.37
CA ALA A 187 9.12 11.01 5.71
C ALA A 187 8.64 9.86 6.61
N ALA A 188 7.55 10.04 7.37
CA ALA A 188 6.96 8.98 8.18
C ALA A 188 5.91 8.13 7.43
N GLY A 189 5.61 8.45 6.18
CA GLY A 189 4.70 7.68 5.31
C GLY A 189 3.34 8.31 5.08
N VAL A 190 2.52 7.62 4.29
CA VAL A 190 1.13 7.98 3.95
C VAL A 190 0.21 6.80 4.24
N ASP A 191 -0.90 7.07 4.93
CA ASP A 191 -1.97 6.12 5.17
C ASP A 191 -3.22 6.51 4.38
N LEU A 192 -3.71 5.60 3.53
CA LEU A 192 -4.96 5.75 2.79
C LEU A 192 -6.10 5.00 3.51
N PHE A 193 -6.77 5.70 4.42
CA PHE A 193 -8.00 5.21 5.05
C PHE A 193 -9.19 5.42 4.11
N SER A 194 -9.20 4.61 3.07
CA SER A 194 -10.21 4.62 2.00
C SER A 194 -10.47 3.19 1.52
N CYS A 195 -11.75 2.88 1.27
CA CYS A 195 -12.18 1.55 0.87
C CYS A 195 -11.44 1.05 -0.37
N SER A 196 -10.88 -0.16 -0.29
CA SER A 196 -10.34 -0.90 -1.43
C SER A 196 -9.28 -0.17 -2.26
N ALA A 197 -8.61 0.85 -1.71
CA ALA A 197 -7.62 1.63 -2.44
C ALA A 197 -6.46 0.77 -2.99
N ALA A 198 -6.13 -0.33 -2.31
CA ALA A 198 -5.13 -1.31 -2.74
C ALA A 198 -5.74 -2.58 -3.37
N PHE A 199 -7.05 -2.62 -3.64
CA PHE A 199 -7.68 -3.78 -4.26
C PHE A 199 -7.07 -4.05 -5.64
N ILE A 200 -6.63 -5.29 -5.85
CA ILE A 200 -6.00 -5.70 -7.10
C ILE A 200 -7.11 -6.07 -8.08
N GLY A 201 -7.30 -5.20 -9.06
CA GLY A 201 -8.30 -5.36 -10.12
C GLY A 201 -7.64 -5.20 -11.49
N PRO A 202 -8.31 -5.60 -12.58
CA PRO A 202 -7.72 -5.49 -13.91
C PRO A 202 -7.61 -4.03 -14.37
N GLY A 203 -6.50 -3.69 -15.03
CA GLY A 203 -6.32 -2.46 -15.80
C GLY A 203 -6.35 -1.17 -14.96
N ASN A 204 -7.19 -0.21 -15.34
CA ASN A 204 -7.26 1.09 -14.67
C ASN A 204 -7.90 1.04 -13.27
N SER A 205 -8.50 -0.10 -12.90
CA SER A 205 -9.06 -0.34 -11.57
C SER A 205 -8.06 -1.06 -10.65
N ASP A 206 -6.78 -1.15 -11.04
CA ASP A 206 -5.75 -1.79 -10.24
C ASP A 206 -5.27 -0.86 -9.10
N GLY A 207 -5.75 -1.13 -7.88
CA GLY A 207 -5.33 -0.45 -6.68
C GLY A 207 -3.85 -0.62 -6.34
N ASN A 208 -3.22 -1.71 -6.79
CA ASN A 208 -1.77 -1.86 -6.67
C ASN A 208 -1.04 -0.81 -7.52
N VAL A 209 -1.45 -0.63 -8.79
CA VAL A 209 -0.88 0.41 -9.67
C VAL A 209 -1.05 1.79 -9.08
N PHE A 210 -2.22 2.08 -8.54
CA PHE A 210 -2.47 3.34 -7.86
C PHE A 210 -1.53 3.56 -6.67
N CYS A 211 -1.44 2.59 -5.74
CA CYS A 211 -0.68 2.77 -4.51
C CYS A 211 0.83 2.79 -4.74
N TYR A 212 1.39 1.91 -5.60
CA TYR A 212 2.84 1.93 -5.84
C TYR A 212 3.27 3.20 -6.58
N ARG A 213 2.46 3.71 -7.52
CA ARG A 213 2.78 4.96 -8.22
C ARG A 213 2.70 6.15 -7.28
N MET A 214 1.77 6.13 -6.33
CA MET A 214 1.71 7.15 -5.27
C MET A 214 2.99 7.11 -4.43
N ALA A 215 3.44 5.92 -4.01
CA ALA A 215 4.67 5.76 -3.22
C ALA A 215 5.91 6.26 -3.97
N GLN A 216 6.04 5.93 -5.25
CA GLN A 216 7.12 6.42 -6.12
C GLN A 216 7.07 7.94 -6.31
N THR A 217 5.87 8.50 -6.54
CA THR A 217 5.70 9.94 -6.77
C THR A 217 6.08 10.76 -5.55
N LEU A 218 5.64 10.30 -4.37
CA LEU A 218 5.93 10.95 -3.09
C LEU A 218 7.32 10.61 -2.55
N ASN A 219 7.97 9.58 -3.10
CA ASN A 219 9.21 8.98 -2.59
C ASN A 219 9.12 8.67 -1.09
N THR A 220 8.05 7.99 -0.70
CA THR A 220 7.79 7.59 0.68
C THR A 220 7.01 6.29 0.71
N PHE A 221 6.72 5.80 1.91
CA PHE A 221 5.88 4.64 2.11
C PHE A 221 4.40 4.99 2.00
N VAL A 222 3.62 4.16 1.31
CA VAL A 222 2.16 4.29 1.22
C VAL A 222 1.54 3.02 1.76
N ARG A 223 0.55 3.14 2.65
CA ARG A 223 -0.19 2.02 3.22
C ARG A 223 -1.67 2.13 2.88
N ALA A 224 -2.24 1.04 2.40
CA ALA A 224 -3.63 0.99 1.95
C ALA A 224 -4.19 -0.43 2.07
N SER A 225 -5.51 -0.52 2.26
CA SER A 225 -6.20 -1.81 2.34
C SER A 225 -6.81 -2.24 1.00
N THR A 226 -6.87 -3.55 0.78
CA THR A 226 -7.61 -4.19 -0.31
C THR A 226 -9.12 -4.25 -0.07
N ALA A 227 -9.58 -4.05 1.17
CA ALA A 227 -10.98 -4.22 1.59
C ALA A 227 -11.71 -2.90 1.87
N THR A 228 -13.04 -2.98 1.94
CA THR A 228 -13.89 -1.92 2.48
C THR A 228 -13.44 -1.58 3.90
N GLN A 229 -13.23 -0.28 4.17
CA GLN A 229 -12.85 0.19 5.49
C GLN A 229 -14.10 0.65 6.25
N GLU A 230 -14.29 0.14 7.46
CA GLU A 230 -15.35 0.59 8.35
C GLU A 230 -14.86 1.71 9.26
N TYR A 231 -15.75 2.63 9.63
CA TYR A 231 -15.45 3.69 10.57
C TYR A 231 -16.66 4.00 11.44
N THR A 232 -16.38 4.51 12.63
CA THR A 232 -17.40 5.03 13.53
C THR A 232 -17.54 6.53 13.31
N LEU A 233 -18.77 7.04 13.42
CA LEU A 233 -19.06 8.47 13.24
C LEU A 233 -18.41 9.35 14.33
N GLY A 234 -18.00 8.75 15.45
CA GLY A 234 -17.45 9.43 16.61
C GLY A 234 -18.49 10.25 17.37
N SER A 235 -18.18 10.56 18.64
CA SER A 235 -18.88 11.59 19.41
C SER A 235 -18.08 12.90 19.39
N ALA A 236 -18.70 14.01 19.83
CA ALA A 236 -17.98 15.26 20.04
C ALA A 236 -16.80 15.03 21.00
N GLY A 237 -15.57 15.33 20.55
CA GLY A 237 -14.33 15.15 21.32
C GLY A 237 -13.55 13.86 21.03
N SER A 238 -14.17 12.83 20.44
CA SER A 238 -13.47 11.61 19.97
C SER A 238 -13.25 11.60 18.45
N GLY A 239 -14.18 12.20 17.70
CA GLY A 239 -14.07 12.34 16.25
C GLY A 239 -14.30 11.03 15.50
N LEU A 240 -14.49 11.13 14.18
CA LEU A 240 -14.57 9.95 13.31
C LEU A 240 -13.32 9.10 13.46
N ASP A 241 -13.50 7.78 13.55
CA ASP A 241 -12.38 6.85 13.64
C ASP A 241 -12.62 5.58 12.82
N PHE A 242 -11.68 5.30 11.91
CA PHE A 242 -11.60 4.02 11.19
C PHE A 242 -11.13 2.87 12.10
N GLY A 243 -10.57 3.20 13.26
CA GLY A 243 -9.96 2.25 14.18
C GLY A 243 -8.85 1.45 13.48
N ARG A 244 -8.82 0.14 13.73
CA ARG A 244 -7.92 -0.78 13.02
C ARG A 244 -8.38 -0.95 11.58
N TRP A 245 -7.41 -1.13 10.68
CA TRP A 245 -7.63 -1.46 9.28
C TRP A 245 -8.57 -2.66 9.09
N GLU A 246 -9.28 -2.71 7.98
CA GLU A 246 -10.02 -3.90 7.54
C GLU A 246 -9.28 -4.62 6.41
N GLY A 247 -9.29 -5.96 6.37
CA GLY A 247 -8.74 -6.79 5.28
C GLY A 247 -7.24 -6.61 4.99
N THR A 248 -6.71 -7.22 3.93
CA THR A 248 -5.27 -7.18 3.68
C THR A 248 -4.75 -5.75 3.49
N VAL A 249 -3.77 -5.36 4.31
CA VAL A 249 -3.10 -4.06 4.20
C VAL A 249 -1.74 -4.24 3.56
N LEU A 250 -1.54 -3.50 2.48
CA LEU A 250 -0.30 -3.48 1.72
C LEU A 250 0.45 -2.18 2.02
N THR A 251 1.75 -2.30 2.27
CA THR A 251 2.65 -1.14 2.39
C THR A 251 3.64 -1.15 1.25
N TYR A 252 3.60 -0.09 0.46
CA TYR A 252 4.41 0.16 -0.72
C TYR A 252 5.60 1.03 -0.31
N GLY A 253 6.81 0.62 -0.66
CA GLY A 253 8.03 1.41 -0.46
C GLY A 253 8.23 2.46 -1.55
N PRO A 254 9.22 3.38 -1.39
CA PRO A 254 9.49 4.43 -2.36
C PRO A 254 9.83 3.92 -3.78
N THR A 255 10.30 2.68 -3.91
CA THR A 255 10.54 2.04 -5.23
C THR A 255 9.26 1.52 -5.89
N GLY A 256 8.14 1.50 -5.17
CA GLY A 256 6.88 0.87 -5.55
C GLY A 256 6.75 -0.60 -5.12
N ALA A 257 7.80 -1.22 -4.59
CA ALA A 257 7.73 -2.60 -4.09
C ALA A 257 6.79 -2.70 -2.87
N VAL A 258 6.01 -3.76 -2.76
CA VAL A 258 5.24 -4.05 -1.54
C VAL A 258 6.16 -4.63 -0.49
N VAL A 259 6.56 -3.79 0.46
CA VAL A 259 7.56 -4.11 1.47
C VAL A 259 6.95 -4.68 2.76
N GLN A 260 5.63 -4.54 2.95
CA GLN A 260 4.93 -5.19 4.06
C GLN A 260 3.51 -5.58 3.64
N VAL A 261 3.09 -6.75 4.11
CA VAL A 261 1.73 -7.26 3.97
C VAL A 261 1.22 -7.61 5.37
N GLN A 262 0.06 -7.08 5.74
CA GLN A 262 -0.62 -7.40 6.99
C GLN A 262 -1.97 -8.07 6.65
N HIS A 263 -2.18 -9.29 7.13
CA HIS A 263 -3.40 -10.06 6.88
C HIS A 263 -4.39 -9.89 8.02
N ALA A 264 -5.68 -9.80 7.69
CA ALA A 264 -6.79 -9.80 8.65
C ALA A 264 -6.70 -8.78 9.83
N PRO A 265 -6.47 -7.48 9.59
CA PRO A 265 -6.96 -6.47 10.51
C PRO A 265 -8.49 -6.37 10.27
N ARG A 266 -9.42 -6.41 11.22
CA ARG A 266 -9.44 -6.57 12.68
C ARG A 266 -9.53 -8.02 13.21
N PHE A 267 -9.05 -8.19 14.45
CA PHE A 267 -9.90 -8.61 15.57
C PHE A 267 -10.24 -7.39 16.41
#